data_AF-A0A1G4ZLN0-F1
#
_entry.id   AF-A0A1G4ZLN0-F1
#
_cell.length_a   1.000
_cell.length_b   1.000
_cell.length_c   1.000
_cell.angle_alpha   90.00
_cell.angle_beta   90.00
_cell.angle_gamma   90.00
#
_symmetry.space_group_name_H-M   'P 1'
#
loop_
_entity.id
_entity.type
_entity.pdbx_description
1 polymer ?
#
loop_
_entity_poly.entity_id
_entity_poly.type
_entity_poly.pdbx_seq_one_letter_code
_entity_poly.pdbx_strand_id
1 'polypeptide(L)'
;MKNTVLHSPSDLDGLVVVNWMGCEMALSESGEWVPDDAGLESFRPGDVQWSHPAEPYLQMIEVLLRLDDGRSFSLRSQFDDGTGIHGLFLLSEPHESLRLAAPSAEIFRLRELVELPTGLMQVQELRRDAANNVIEILLRVDSSVILFLSGEIYEREGNRFEIVEADESILIQVDGQKPRIQASP
;
A
#
# COMPACT_ATOMS: atom_id res chain seq x y z
N MET A 1 -12.09 6.51 22.63
CA MET A 1 -11.10 6.02 21.66
C MET A 1 -10.96 4.53 21.92
N LYS A 2 -11.39 3.69 20.99
CA LYS A 2 -11.12 2.25 21.12
C LYS A 2 -9.65 2.04 20.75
N ASN A 3 -8.91 1.27 21.55
CA ASN A 3 -7.46 1.19 21.42
C ASN A 3 -7.09 0.33 20.20
N THR A 4 -6.60 0.97 19.14
CA THR A 4 -5.84 0.28 18.09
C THR A 4 -4.63 -0.39 18.73
N VAL A 5 -4.40 -1.66 18.41
CA VAL A 5 -3.25 -2.43 18.91
C VAL A 5 -2.24 -2.57 17.78
N LEU A 6 -1.00 -2.17 18.06
CA LEU A 6 0.14 -2.38 17.18
C LEU A 6 0.70 -3.79 17.40
N HIS A 7 0.83 -4.54 16.31
CA HIS A 7 1.35 -5.89 16.26
C HIS A 7 2.71 -5.91 15.55
N SER A 8 3.50 -6.94 15.81
CA SER A 8 4.68 -7.21 14.99
C SER A 8 4.20 -7.78 13.65
N PRO A 9 4.81 -7.41 12.51
CA PRO A 9 4.57 -8.13 11.24
C PRO A 9 4.82 -9.63 11.34
N SER A 10 5.69 -10.08 12.25
CA SER A 10 5.89 -11.52 12.55
C SER A 10 4.65 -12.22 13.07
N ASP A 11 3.68 -11.49 13.64
CA ASP A 11 2.45 -12.06 14.19
C ASP A 11 1.51 -12.61 13.09
N LEU A 12 1.81 -12.34 11.82
CA LEU A 12 1.14 -12.94 10.66
C LEU A 12 1.53 -14.40 10.43
N ASP A 13 2.66 -14.86 10.99
CA ASP A 13 3.18 -16.21 10.75
C ASP A 13 2.21 -17.28 11.27
N GLY A 14 1.87 -18.22 10.40
CA GLY A 14 0.94 -19.32 10.70
C GLY A 14 -0.55 -18.94 10.66
N LEU A 15 -0.90 -17.70 10.33
CA LEU A 15 -2.30 -17.27 10.15
C LEU A 15 -2.77 -17.54 8.71
N VAL A 16 -4.08 -17.71 8.51
CA VAL A 16 -4.67 -17.94 7.19
C VAL A 16 -5.43 -16.69 6.75
N VAL A 17 -4.95 -16.06 5.68
CA VAL A 17 -5.62 -14.91 5.06
C VAL A 17 -6.61 -15.39 4.01
N VAL A 18 -7.83 -14.84 4.04
CA VAL A 18 -8.93 -15.25 3.15
C VAL A 18 -9.40 -14.14 2.22
N ASN A 19 -9.04 -12.89 2.48
CA ASN A 19 -9.38 -11.76 1.63
C ASN A 19 -8.43 -10.57 1.88
N TRP A 20 -8.19 -9.81 0.82
CA TRP A 20 -7.38 -8.60 0.81
C TRP A 20 -8.20 -7.44 0.24
N MET A 21 -8.17 -6.29 0.92
CA MET A 21 -8.69 -5.03 0.42
C MET A 21 -7.57 -4.00 0.46
N GLY A 22 -7.53 -3.08 -0.51
CA GLY A 22 -6.53 -2.03 -0.57
C GLY A 22 -7.15 -0.67 -0.83
N CYS A 23 -6.62 0.35 -0.15
CA CYS A 23 -6.82 1.74 -0.53
C CYS A 23 -5.68 2.11 -1.50
N GLU A 24 -5.95 1.96 -2.80
CA GLU A 24 -4.98 2.22 -3.85
C GLU A 24 -4.82 3.72 -4.08
N MET A 25 -3.57 4.15 -4.29
CA MET A 25 -3.23 5.51 -4.69
C MET A 25 -2.77 5.51 -6.16
N ALA A 26 -3.19 6.53 -6.90
CA ALA A 26 -2.74 6.73 -8.26
C ALA A 26 -1.25 7.10 -8.32
N LEU A 27 -0.58 6.69 -9.39
CA LEU A 27 0.83 7.05 -9.65
C LEU A 27 0.97 8.53 -10.06
N SER A 28 -0.05 9.08 -10.69
CA SER A 28 -0.12 10.47 -11.12
C SER A 28 -1.56 10.88 -11.39
N GLU A 29 -1.83 12.18 -11.28
CA GLU A 29 -3.04 12.83 -11.75
C GLU A 29 -2.83 13.60 -13.08
N SER A 30 -1.67 13.44 -13.73
CA SER A 30 -1.29 13.96 -15.05
C SER A 30 -1.67 15.43 -15.30
N GLY A 31 -1.72 16.24 -14.24
CA GLY A 31 -2.15 17.63 -14.33
C GLY A 31 -1.02 18.60 -14.63
N GLU A 32 -1.38 19.87 -14.78
CA GLU A 32 -0.43 20.94 -15.06
C GLU A 32 -0.66 22.13 -14.14
N TRP A 33 0.42 22.81 -13.77
CA TRP A 33 0.35 24.08 -13.07
C TRP A 33 0.02 25.18 -14.08
N VAL A 34 -1.16 25.78 -13.92
CA VAL A 34 -1.67 26.84 -14.79
C VAL A 34 -1.70 28.15 -14.01
N PRO A 35 -1.05 29.23 -14.49
CA PRO A 35 -1.17 30.54 -13.88
C PRO A 35 -2.55 31.14 -14.20
N ASP A 36 -3.16 31.79 -13.21
CA ASP A 36 -4.33 32.64 -13.42
C ASP A 36 -3.95 34.03 -13.98
N ASP A 37 -4.95 34.86 -14.26
CA ASP A 37 -4.75 36.23 -14.79
C ASP A 37 -3.92 37.13 -13.83
N ALA A 38 -3.79 36.75 -12.56
CA ALA A 38 -2.97 37.44 -11.55
C ALA A 38 -1.57 36.82 -11.40
N GLY A 39 -1.25 35.76 -12.14
CA GLY A 39 0.02 35.03 -12.09
C GLY A 39 0.13 34.07 -10.91
N LEU A 40 -0.98 33.74 -10.23
CA LEU A 40 -1.00 32.71 -9.19
C LEU A 40 -1.15 31.35 -9.84
N GLU A 41 -0.24 30.43 -9.52
CA GLU A 41 -0.28 29.07 -10.05
C GLU A 41 -1.34 28.23 -9.33
N SER A 42 -2.20 27.58 -10.11
CA SER A 42 -3.15 26.58 -9.63
C SER A 42 -2.93 25.27 -10.37
N PHE A 43 -2.97 24.16 -9.65
CA PHE A 43 -2.84 22.86 -10.29
C PHE A 43 -4.18 22.49 -10.94
N ARG A 44 -4.13 22.14 -12.22
CA ARG A 44 -5.26 21.62 -12.99
C ARG A 44 -5.08 20.11 -13.17
N PRO A 45 -5.87 19.27 -12.47
CA PRO A 45 -5.77 17.81 -12.62
C PRO A 45 -6.05 17.36 -14.05
N GLY A 46 -5.31 16.35 -14.50
CA GLY A 46 -5.52 15.63 -15.74
C GLY A 46 -6.11 14.25 -15.50
N ASP A 47 -5.75 13.28 -16.34
CA ASP A 47 -6.21 11.90 -16.20
C ASP A 47 -5.44 11.17 -15.09
N VAL A 48 -6.19 10.49 -14.21
CA VAL A 48 -5.64 9.70 -13.13
C VAL A 48 -5.01 8.41 -13.66
N GLN A 49 -3.69 8.28 -13.45
CA GLN A 49 -2.92 7.12 -13.87
C GLN A 49 -2.73 6.14 -12.71
N TRP A 50 -3.50 5.06 -12.72
CA TRP A 50 -3.41 4.00 -11.70
C TRP A 50 -2.26 3.01 -11.91
N SER A 51 -1.71 2.96 -13.13
CA SER A 51 -0.65 2.01 -13.46
C SER A 51 0.19 2.49 -14.63
N HIS A 52 1.45 2.06 -14.66
CA HIS A 52 2.36 2.27 -15.78
C HIS A 52 3.17 0.99 -16.03
N PRO A 53 3.48 0.62 -17.29
CA PRO A 53 4.20 -0.61 -17.61
C PRO A 53 5.62 -0.69 -17.04
N ALA A 54 6.26 0.45 -16.78
CA ALA A 54 7.59 0.50 -16.15
C ALA A 54 7.54 0.25 -14.64
N GLU A 55 6.37 0.36 -14.01
CA GLU A 55 6.21 0.27 -12.55
C GLU A 55 5.75 -1.12 -12.13
N PRO A 56 6.64 -1.91 -11.48
CA PRO A 56 6.35 -3.29 -11.17
C PRO A 56 5.58 -3.44 -9.86
N TYR A 57 5.01 -2.37 -9.29
CA TYR A 57 4.30 -2.39 -8.01
C TYR A 57 2.83 -2.00 -8.17
N LEU A 58 1.99 -2.47 -7.23
CA LEU A 58 0.79 -1.73 -6.82
C LEU A 58 1.18 -0.72 -5.75
N GLN A 59 0.50 0.45 -5.70
CA GLN A 59 0.70 1.47 -4.68
C GLN A 59 -0.54 1.59 -3.80
N MET A 60 -0.40 1.35 -2.51
CA MET A 60 -1.51 1.36 -1.54
C MET A 60 -1.17 2.24 -0.36
N ILE A 61 -2.09 3.07 0.13
CA ILE A 61 -1.89 3.77 1.42
C ILE A 61 -2.17 2.81 2.59
N GLU A 62 -3.04 1.83 2.36
CA GLU A 62 -3.46 0.87 3.37
C GLU A 62 -3.85 -0.45 2.72
N VAL A 63 -3.45 -1.56 3.35
CA VAL A 63 -3.86 -2.92 2.98
C VAL A 63 -4.57 -3.55 4.16
N LEU A 64 -5.81 -3.95 3.96
CA LEU A 64 -6.59 -4.71 4.94
C LEU A 64 -6.53 -6.19 4.57
N LEU A 65 -6.27 -7.02 5.56
CA LEU A 65 -6.34 -8.47 5.43
C LEU A 65 -7.37 -9.02 6.41
N ARG A 66 -8.24 -9.90 5.90
CA ARG A 66 -9.20 -10.65 6.72
C ARG A 66 -8.72 -12.09 6.86
N LEU A 67 -8.77 -12.61 8.08
CA LEU A 67 -8.36 -13.97 8.42
C LEU A 67 -9.55 -14.94 8.46
N ASP A 68 -9.25 -16.23 8.39
CA ASP A 68 -10.23 -17.31 8.46
C ASP A 68 -10.97 -17.39 9.81
N ASP A 69 -10.32 -16.96 10.89
CA ASP A 69 -10.89 -16.86 12.23
C ASP A 69 -11.74 -15.58 12.47
N GLY A 70 -11.93 -14.78 11.43
CA GLY A 70 -12.74 -13.56 11.45
C GLY A 70 -12.02 -12.31 11.97
N ARG A 71 -10.76 -12.41 12.43
CA ARG A 71 -9.95 -11.23 12.74
C ARG A 71 -9.59 -10.49 11.45
N SER A 72 -9.33 -9.19 11.59
CA SER A 72 -8.84 -8.34 10.51
C SER A 72 -7.66 -7.51 11.00
N PHE A 73 -6.69 -7.33 10.12
CA PHE A 73 -5.56 -6.43 10.32
C PHE A 73 -5.49 -5.39 9.21
N SER A 74 -4.94 -4.23 9.55
CA SER A 74 -4.57 -3.15 8.63
C SER A 74 -3.05 -3.03 8.61
N LEU A 75 -2.47 -3.02 7.42
CA LEU A 75 -1.08 -2.69 7.17
C LEU A 75 -1.01 -1.26 6.62
N ARG A 76 -0.17 -0.43 7.24
CA ARG A 76 0.06 0.97 6.86
C ARG A 76 1.54 1.25 6.79
N SER A 77 1.94 2.21 5.95
CA SER A 77 3.34 2.68 5.88
C SER A 77 3.63 3.88 6.80
N GLN A 78 2.61 4.42 7.45
CA GLN A 78 2.71 5.57 8.35
C GLN A 78 1.71 5.39 9.50
N PHE A 79 2.12 5.80 10.70
CA PHE A 79 1.24 5.90 11.86
C PHE A 79 0.80 7.37 12.00
N ASP A 80 -0.51 7.66 12.09
CA ASP A 80 -1.06 9.03 12.19
C ASP A 80 -0.83 9.63 13.60
N ASP A 81 0.37 9.49 14.16
CA ASP A 81 0.76 10.00 15.47
C ASP A 81 1.49 11.36 15.42
N GLY A 82 1.65 11.90 14.20
CA GLY A 82 2.33 13.17 13.95
C GLY A 82 3.86 13.09 14.01
N THR A 83 4.45 11.90 14.15
CA THR A 83 5.92 11.73 14.15
C THR A 83 6.52 11.88 12.76
N GLY A 84 5.75 11.58 11.71
CA GLY A 84 6.25 11.51 10.33
C GLY A 84 7.20 10.34 10.09
N ILE A 85 7.19 9.32 10.97
CA ILE A 85 8.01 8.12 10.78
C ILE A 85 7.29 7.17 9.82
N HIS A 86 8.03 6.68 8.84
CA HIS A 86 7.54 5.71 7.86
C HIS A 86 8.10 4.31 8.12
N GLY A 87 7.26 3.31 7.89
CA GLY A 87 7.51 1.90 8.11
C GLY A 87 6.23 1.08 8.06
N LEU A 88 6.34 -0.23 7.91
CA LEU A 88 5.21 -1.15 7.82
C LEU A 88 4.68 -1.48 9.23
N PHE A 89 3.53 -0.89 9.57
CA PHE A 89 2.82 -1.06 10.83
C PHE A 89 1.62 -1.98 10.65
N LEU A 90 1.52 -3.03 11.47
CA LEU A 90 0.39 -3.95 11.50
C LEU A 90 -0.56 -3.60 12.67
N LEU A 91 -1.80 -3.27 12.36
CA LEU A 91 -2.78 -2.75 13.30
C LEU A 91 -4.00 -3.67 13.34
N SER A 92 -4.49 -4.05 14.53
CA SER A 92 -5.80 -4.72 14.62
C SER A 92 -6.93 -3.72 14.85
N GLU A 93 -8.13 -4.12 14.43
CA GLU A 93 -9.34 -3.37 14.73
C GLU A 93 -9.52 -3.08 16.24
N PRO A 94 -10.24 -2.00 16.56
CA PRO A 94 -10.92 -1.09 15.63
C PRO A 94 -9.97 0.02 15.15
N HIS A 95 -9.80 0.10 13.82
CA HIS A 95 -9.15 1.22 13.16
C HIS A 95 -10.13 1.74 12.11
N GLU A 96 -10.67 2.93 12.33
CA GLU A 96 -11.45 3.64 11.32
C GLU A 96 -10.47 4.41 10.45
N SER A 97 -10.01 3.82 9.35
CA SER A 97 -9.26 4.61 8.38
C SER A 97 -10.21 5.60 7.71
N LEU A 98 -9.98 6.89 7.97
CA LEU A 98 -10.73 7.97 7.31
C LEU A 98 -10.62 7.90 5.78
N ARG A 99 -9.52 7.34 5.24
CA ARG A 99 -9.32 7.13 3.80
C ARG A 99 -10.16 5.98 3.23
N LEU A 100 -10.61 5.04 4.08
CA LEU A 100 -11.61 4.02 3.70
C LEU A 100 -13.05 4.54 3.75
N ALA A 101 -13.30 5.63 4.48
CA ALA A 101 -14.64 6.22 4.64
C ALA A 101 -15.08 7.08 3.43
N ALA A 102 -14.14 7.44 2.55
CA ALA A 102 -14.37 8.17 1.31
C ALA A 102 -13.87 7.32 0.12
N PRO A 103 -14.70 6.41 -0.43
CA PRO A 103 -14.26 5.34 -1.34
C PRO A 103 -13.72 5.80 -2.71
N SER A 104 -13.68 7.11 -2.97
CA SER A 104 -13.18 7.71 -4.20
C SER A 104 -12.87 9.20 -3.96
N ALA A 105 -11.76 9.48 -3.28
CA ALA A 105 -11.11 10.78 -3.41
C ALA A 105 -10.27 10.76 -4.70
N GLU A 106 -10.05 11.90 -5.35
CA GLU A 106 -9.59 12.01 -6.75
C GLU A 106 -8.48 11.01 -7.16
N ILE A 107 -7.47 10.81 -6.32
CA ILE A 107 -6.34 9.89 -6.57
C ILE A 107 -6.35 8.61 -5.72
N PHE A 108 -7.42 8.34 -4.96
CA PHE A 108 -7.55 7.20 -4.07
C PHE A 108 -8.78 6.36 -4.38
N ARG A 109 -8.66 5.03 -4.37
CA ARG A 109 -9.81 4.13 -4.49
C ARG A 109 -9.70 2.91 -3.60
N LEU A 110 -10.82 2.55 -2.99
CA LEU A 110 -10.93 1.28 -2.27
C LEU A 110 -11.29 0.16 -3.23
N ARG A 111 -10.53 -0.94 -3.22
CA ARG A 111 -10.85 -2.14 -4.02
C ARG A 111 -10.40 -3.42 -3.36
N GLU A 112 -10.98 -4.52 -3.79
CA GLU A 112 -10.46 -5.85 -3.49
C GLU A 112 -9.16 -6.10 -4.26
N LEU A 113 -8.18 -6.75 -3.61
CA LEU A 113 -6.90 -7.13 -4.21
C LEU A 113 -6.93 -8.62 -4.56
N VAL A 114 -7.82 -8.98 -5.49
CA VAL A 114 -8.03 -10.38 -5.95
C VAL A 114 -6.80 -10.99 -6.60
N GLU A 115 -5.84 -10.15 -7.01
CA GLU A 115 -4.55 -10.56 -7.54
C GLU A 115 -3.53 -10.98 -6.47
N LEU A 116 -3.83 -10.79 -5.18
CA LEU A 116 -3.00 -11.29 -4.08
C LEU A 116 -3.43 -12.71 -3.67
N PRO A 117 -2.47 -13.62 -3.41
CA PRO A 117 -2.77 -14.98 -2.98
C PRO A 117 -3.42 -15.00 -1.59
N THR A 118 -4.34 -15.92 -1.38
CA THR A 118 -4.93 -16.26 -0.06
C THR A 118 -4.42 -17.62 0.39
N GLY A 119 -4.45 -17.90 1.70
CA GLY A 119 -3.93 -19.16 2.25
C GLY A 119 -3.07 -18.96 3.50
N LEU A 120 -2.25 -19.96 3.80
CA LEU A 120 -1.38 -19.94 4.98
C LEU A 120 -0.24 -18.95 4.77
N MET A 121 -0.12 -17.99 5.68
CA MET A 121 0.94 -17.00 5.67
C MET A 121 2.17 -17.51 6.41
N GLN A 122 3.35 -17.24 5.84
CA GLN A 122 4.64 -17.49 6.46
C GLN A 122 5.54 -16.27 6.26
N VAL A 123 5.95 -15.63 7.35
CA VAL A 123 6.82 -14.45 7.29
C VAL A 123 8.25 -14.93 7.04
N GLN A 124 8.77 -14.68 5.84
CA GLN A 124 10.09 -15.17 5.43
C GLN A 124 11.22 -14.24 5.89
N GLU A 125 11.03 -12.93 5.67
CA GLU A 125 12.03 -11.91 5.96
C GLU A 125 11.37 -10.60 6.36
N LEU A 126 12.05 -9.88 7.26
CA LEU A 126 11.71 -8.50 7.64
C LEU A 126 12.97 -7.65 7.50
N ARG A 127 12.98 -6.74 6.54
CA ARG A 127 14.05 -5.73 6.41
C ARG A 127 13.72 -4.53 7.28
N ARG A 128 14.74 -4.01 7.95
CA ARG A 128 14.60 -2.84 8.82
C ARG A 128 15.56 -1.73 8.40
N ASP A 129 15.15 -0.49 8.63
CA ASP A 129 16.02 0.69 8.47
C ASP A 129 17.00 0.84 9.64
N ALA A 130 17.80 1.92 9.62
CA ALA A 130 18.75 2.24 10.69
C ALA A 130 18.08 2.61 12.03
N ALA A 131 16.82 3.03 12.00
CA ALA A 131 16.00 3.33 13.16
C ALA A 131 15.21 2.09 13.67
N ASN A 132 15.45 0.93 13.07
CA ASN A 132 14.83 -0.36 13.39
C ASN A 132 13.33 -0.44 13.02
N ASN A 133 12.82 0.45 12.17
CA ASN A 133 11.47 0.34 11.59
C ASN A 133 11.46 -0.76 10.54
N VAL A 134 10.40 -1.57 10.47
CA VAL A 134 10.23 -2.53 9.36
C VAL A 134 9.92 -1.74 8.10
N ILE A 135 10.74 -1.87 7.07
CA ILE A 135 10.52 -1.19 5.79
C ILE A 135 10.17 -2.17 4.68
N GLU A 136 10.42 -3.47 4.88
CA GLU A 136 10.03 -4.50 3.92
C GLU A 136 9.57 -5.77 4.64
N ILE A 137 8.54 -6.41 4.10
CA ILE A 137 8.06 -7.73 4.51
C ILE A 137 8.06 -8.64 3.29
N LEU A 138 8.79 -9.76 3.37
CA LEU A 138 8.60 -10.89 2.46
C LEU A 138 7.67 -11.90 3.12
N LEU A 139 6.48 -12.02 2.56
CA LEU A 139 5.41 -12.87 3.06
C LEU A 139 5.10 -13.96 2.04
N ARG A 140 5.38 -15.22 2.38
CA ARG A 140 4.90 -16.34 1.57
C ARG A 140 3.44 -16.61 1.93
N VAL A 141 2.58 -16.71 0.93
CA VAL A 141 1.20 -17.18 1.08
C VAL A 141 1.01 -18.34 0.11
N ASP A 142 0.81 -19.53 0.67
CA ASP A 142 0.89 -20.80 -0.05
C ASP A 142 2.19 -20.92 -0.88
N SER A 143 2.10 -20.89 -2.22
CA SER A 143 3.25 -21.03 -3.12
C SER A 143 3.87 -19.71 -3.57
N SER A 144 3.17 -18.59 -3.38
CA SER A 144 3.55 -17.26 -3.88
C SER A 144 4.24 -16.44 -2.79
N VAL A 145 5.15 -15.55 -3.18
CA VAL A 145 5.82 -14.62 -2.28
C VAL A 145 5.33 -13.20 -2.57
N ILE A 146 4.70 -12.59 -1.58
CA ILE A 146 4.32 -11.19 -1.59
C ILE A 146 5.46 -10.37 -0.97
N LEU A 147 5.89 -9.32 -1.65
CA LEU A 147 6.74 -8.28 -1.09
C LEU A 147 5.87 -7.07 -0.78
N PHE A 148 5.91 -6.62 0.47
CA PHE A 148 5.42 -5.31 0.88
C PHE A 148 6.62 -4.42 1.20
N LEU A 149 6.66 -3.23 0.61
CA LEU A 149 7.71 -2.24 0.83
C LEU A 149 7.07 -0.93 1.28
N SER A 150 7.57 -0.36 2.38
CA SER A 150 7.29 1.01 2.76
C SER A 150 7.96 1.94 1.76
N GLY A 151 7.18 2.65 0.95
CA GLY A 151 7.69 3.51 -0.09
C GLY A 151 6.62 4.00 -1.06
N GLU A 152 6.97 5.02 -1.84
CA GLU A 152 6.07 5.70 -2.77
C GLU A 152 6.70 5.86 -4.14
N ILE A 153 5.88 5.75 -5.18
CA ILE A 153 6.27 6.04 -6.56
C ILE A 153 5.93 7.50 -6.86
N TYR A 154 6.95 8.27 -7.19
CA TYR A 154 6.82 9.63 -7.65
C TYR A 154 6.99 9.71 -9.16
N GLU A 155 6.05 10.38 -9.83
CA GLU A 155 6.28 10.82 -11.20
C GLU A 155 7.37 11.89 -11.25
N ARG A 156 8.27 11.75 -12.22
CA ARG A 156 9.35 12.66 -12.57
C ARG A 156 9.19 13.10 -14.02
N GLU A 157 9.89 14.17 -14.39
CA GLU A 157 9.86 14.69 -15.75
C GLU A 157 10.15 13.62 -16.81
N GLY A 158 9.33 13.65 -17.86
CA GLY A 158 9.43 12.74 -19.00
C GLY A 158 8.79 11.37 -18.79
N ASN A 159 7.71 11.28 -17.99
CA ASN A 159 7.00 10.02 -17.68
C ASN A 159 7.97 8.96 -17.11
N ARG A 160 8.89 9.43 -16.28
CA ARG A 160 9.78 8.60 -15.49
C ARG A 160 9.21 8.50 -14.10
N PHE A 161 9.48 7.40 -13.42
CA PHE A 161 9.03 7.18 -12.07
C PHE A 161 10.24 6.86 -11.20
N GLU A 162 10.18 7.31 -9.96
CA GLU A 162 11.18 7.05 -8.95
C GLU A 162 10.50 6.47 -7.72
N ILE A 163 11.09 5.39 -7.19
CA ILE A 163 10.66 4.80 -5.93
C ILE A 163 11.47 5.44 -4.81
N VAL A 164 10.76 6.01 -3.84
CA VAL A 164 11.34 6.51 -2.59
C VAL A 164 10.93 5.54 -1.48
N GLU A 165 11.91 4.91 -0.83
CA GLU A 165 11.66 4.04 0.33
C GLU A 165 11.36 4.86 1.58
N ALA A 166 10.68 4.24 2.54
CA ALA A 166 10.26 4.84 3.81
C ALA A 166 9.38 6.09 3.60
N ASP A 167 8.26 5.88 2.88
CA ASP A 167 7.29 6.92 2.56
C ASP A 167 5.85 6.49 2.92
N GLU A 168 4.83 7.30 2.64
CA GLU A 168 3.43 7.12 3.07
C GLU A 168 2.72 5.93 2.44
N SER A 169 3.22 5.45 1.30
CA SER A 169 2.64 4.36 0.53
C SER A 169 3.26 2.99 0.86
N ILE A 170 2.55 1.94 0.47
CA ILE A 170 2.95 0.53 0.48
C ILE A 170 3.03 0.08 -0.97
N LEU A 171 4.23 -0.32 -1.39
CA LEU A 171 4.46 -0.92 -2.69
C LEU A 171 4.35 -2.44 -2.60
N ILE A 172 3.60 -3.06 -3.51
CA ILE A 172 3.31 -4.50 -3.46
C ILE A 172 3.77 -5.21 -4.74
N GLN A 173 4.51 -6.30 -4.58
CA GLN A 173 4.83 -7.28 -5.63
C GLN A 173 4.37 -8.69 -5.25
N VAL A 174 4.09 -9.50 -6.25
CA VAL A 174 3.92 -10.95 -6.11
C VAL A 174 4.93 -11.63 -7.02
N ASP A 175 5.75 -12.51 -6.45
CA ASP A 175 6.81 -13.25 -7.14
C ASP A 175 7.76 -12.34 -7.94
N GLY A 176 8.06 -11.16 -7.38
CA GLY A 176 8.93 -10.15 -8.01
C GLY A 176 8.33 -9.47 -9.24
N GLN A 177 7.02 -9.56 -9.44
CA GLN A 177 6.29 -8.95 -10.54
C GLN A 177 5.15 -8.06 -10.02
N LYS A 178 4.66 -7.17 -10.90
CA LYS A 178 3.42 -6.45 -10.64
C LYS A 178 2.30 -7.49 -10.45
N PRO A 179 1.56 -7.45 -9.33
CA PRO A 179 0.41 -8.31 -9.11
C PRO A 179 -0.58 -8.20 -10.27
N ARG A 180 -1.00 -9.34 -10.79
CA ARG A 180 -1.96 -9.45 -11.90
C ARG A 180 -2.91 -10.57 -11.56
N ILE A 181 -4.16 -10.42 -11.99
CA ILE A 181 -5.11 -11.53 -11.98
C ILE A 181 -4.50 -12.62 -12.85
N GLN A 182 -4.11 -13.75 -12.25
CA GLN A 182 -3.72 -14.91 -13.03
C GLN A 182 -4.93 -15.31 -13.86
N ALA A 183 -4.77 -15.32 -15.18
CA ALA A 183 -5.78 -15.93 -16.03
C ALA A 183 -5.87 -17.40 -15.63
N SER A 184 -7.05 -17.84 -15.17
CA SER A 184 -7.29 -19.27 -14.98
C SER A 184 -6.91 -20.01 -16.27
N PRO A 185 -6.19 -21.13 -16.19
CA PRO A 185 -5.82 -21.92 -17.36
C PRO A 185 -7.04 -22.42 -18.14
#